data_AF-A0A0A9WU23-F1
#
_entry.id   AF-A0A0A9WU23-F1
#
_cell.length_a   1.000
_cell.length_b   1.000
_cell.length_c   1.000
_cell.angle_alpha   90.00
_cell.angle_beta   90.00
_cell.angle_gamma   90.00
#
_symmetry.space_group_name_H-M   'P 1'
#
loop_
_entity.id
_entity.type
_entity.pdbx_description
1 polymer ?
#
loop_
_entity_poly.entity_id
_entity_poly.type
_entity_poly.pdbx_seq_one_letter_code
_entity_poly.pdbx_strand_id
1 'polypeptide(L)'
;HSLRWLNSLRDPSPRLARWALELQAHDYTITYRKGQFNRADALSRAPVDVAAVSIELDQTTDPWFLRMKTRISQDADAYPLWKVEDGRVFKYVVGKDDLVSCWKMLVPKDHRQRVMEDCHSTP
;
A
#
# COMPACT_ATOMS: atom_id res chain seq x y z
N HIS A 1 16.64 11.29 13.59
CA HIS A 1 17.45 11.12 14.82
C HIS A 1 18.67 10.23 14.59
N SER A 2 18.55 9.10 13.89
CA SER A 2 19.62 8.10 13.75
C SER A 2 20.92 8.59 13.09
N LEU A 3 20.86 9.42 12.03
CA LEU A 3 22.08 9.95 11.38
C LEU A 3 22.81 10.99 12.23
N ARG A 4 22.07 11.84 12.97
CA ARG A 4 22.69 12.78 13.93
C ARG A 4 23.39 12.00 15.05
N TRP A 5 22.75 10.93 15.51
CA TRP A 5 23.34 10.02 16.50
C TRP A 5 24.60 9.33 15.98
N LEU A 6 24.58 8.82 14.74
CA LEU A 6 25.76 8.20 14.11
C LEU A 6 26.98 9.14 14.08
N ASN A 7 26.79 10.42 13.75
CA ASN A 7 27.89 11.40 13.74
C ASN A 7 28.42 11.77 15.14
N SER A 8 27.65 11.50 16.20
CA SER A 8 28.06 11.78 17.59
C SER A 8 28.71 10.58 18.29
N LEU A 9 28.82 9.43 17.62
CA LEU A 9 29.37 8.22 18.21
C LEU A 9 30.89 8.29 18.32
N ARG A 10 31.40 8.03 19.53
CA ARG A 10 32.83 7.95 19.79
C ARG A 10 33.43 6.62 19.33
N ASP A 11 32.73 5.52 19.59
CA ASP A 11 33.17 4.15 19.28
C ASP A 11 32.07 3.38 18.51
N PRO A 12 31.95 3.59 17.19
CA PRO A 12 30.97 2.87 16.37
C PRO A 12 31.36 1.40 16.20
N SER A 13 30.34 0.52 16.21
CA SER A 13 30.55 -0.87 15.80
C SER A 13 31.08 -0.94 14.36
N PRO A 14 31.77 -2.02 13.95
CA PRO A 14 32.36 -2.12 12.60
C PRO A 14 31.36 -1.88 11.46
N ARG A 15 30.08 -2.26 11.67
CA ARG A 15 29.01 -1.99 10.71
C ARG A 15 28.71 -0.49 10.60
N LEU A 16 28.59 0.21 11.72
CA LEU A 16 28.30 1.65 11.75
C LEU A 16 29.49 2.48 11.25
N ALA A 17 30.72 2.06 11.57
CA ALA A 17 31.93 2.71 11.06
C ALA A 17 32.00 2.69 9.53
N ARG A 18 31.61 1.58 8.90
CA ARG A 18 31.54 1.48 7.43
C ARG A 18 30.55 2.49 6.83
N TRP A 19 29.34 2.56 7.39
CA TRP A 19 28.34 3.52 6.94
C TRP A 19 28.78 4.98 7.17
N ALA A 20 29.48 5.28 8.27
CA ALA A 20 30.01 6.61 8.52
C ALA A 20 31.06 7.02 7.47
N LEU A 21 31.99 6.13 7.12
CA LEU A 21 32.99 6.36 6.08
C LEU A 21 32.35 6.55 4.69
N GLU A 22 31.36 5.73 4.35
CA GLU A 22 30.64 5.82 3.09
C GLU A 22 29.87 7.15 2.98
N LEU A 23 29.17 7.56 4.05
CA LEU A 23 28.47 8.84 4.09
C LEU A 23 29.43 10.03 4.04
N GLN A 24 30.61 9.93 4.65
CA GLN A 24 31.62 11.00 4.64
C GLN A 24 32.16 11.31 3.23
N ALA A 25 32.02 10.40 2.28
CA ALA A 25 32.37 10.64 0.88
C ALA A 25 31.42 11.62 0.17
N HIS A 26 30.28 11.96 0.79
CA HIS A 26 29.26 12.84 0.23
C HIS A 26 29.14 14.14 1.03
N ASP A 27 28.81 15.23 0.35
CA ASP A 27 28.39 16.47 0.99
C ASP A 27 26.87 16.42 1.23
N TYR A 28 26.46 16.42 2.50
CA TYR A 28 25.05 16.31 2.88
C TYR A 28 24.73 17.08 4.17
N THR A 29 23.47 17.49 4.31
CA THR A 29 22.96 18.14 5.52
C THR A 29 21.83 17.33 6.13
N ILE A 30 21.88 17.09 7.45
CA ILE A 30 20.85 16.31 8.16
C ILE A 30 19.69 17.21 8.60
N THR A 31 18.62 17.22 7.80
CA THR A 31 17.37 17.93 8.10
C THR A 31 16.28 16.98 8.61
N TYR A 32 15.42 17.48 9.50
CA TYR A 32 14.22 16.75 9.90
C TYR A 32 13.13 16.93 8.83
N ARG A 33 12.49 15.83 8.44
CA ARG A 33 11.34 15.84 7.54
C ARG A 33 10.15 15.23 8.27
N LYS A 34 9.06 15.99 8.39
CA LYS A 34 7.82 15.50 9.00
C LYS A 34 7.28 14.33 8.19
N GLY A 35 6.79 13.30 8.86
CA GLY A 35 6.33 12.04 8.24
C GLY A 35 5.34 12.26 7.10
N GLN A 36 4.38 13.18 7.26
CA GLN A 36 3.39 13.53 6.21
C GLN A 36 4.01 14.00 4.89
N PHE A 37 5.26 14.47 4.90
CA PHE A 37 5.96 14.94 3.70
C PHE A 37 7.03 13.95 3.25
N ASN A 38 7.25 12.83 3.95
CA ASN A 38 8.30 11.87 3.65
C ASN A 38 7.85 10.83 2.63
N ARG A 39 7.99 11.15 1.33
CA ARG A 39 7.63 10.25 0.22
C ARG A 39 8.49 8.98 0.14
N ALA A 40 9.67 8.98 0.77
CA ALA A 40 10.57 7.82 0.75
C ALA A 40 10.00 6.62 1.51
N ASP A 41 9.24 6.83 2.59
CA ASP A 41 8.61 5.72 3.33
C ASP A 41 7.63 4.96 2.43
N ALA A 42 6.80 5.67 1.66
CA ALA A 42 5.87 5.06 0.73
C ALA A 42 6.58 4.28 -0.39
N LEU A 43 7.67 4.82 -0.94
CA LEU A 43 8.48 4.12 -1.96
C LEU A 43 9.17 2.88 -1.40
N SER A 44 9.72 2.95 -0.19
CA SER A 44 10.37 1.79 0.46
C SER A 44 9.40 0.65 0.80
N ARG A 45 8.10 0.95 0.88
CA ARG A 45 7.01 0.01 1.13
C ARG A 45 6.22 -0.33 -0.12
N ALA A 46 6.61 0.19 -1.29
CA ALA A 46 5.93 -0.13 -2.53
C ALA A 46 6.12 -1.63 -2.82
N PRO A 47 5.03 -2.39 -3.03
CA PRO A 47 5.16 -3.80 -3.37
C PRO A 47 5.94 -3.94 -4.68
N VAL A 48 7.03 -4.73 -4.64
CA VAL A 48 7.92 -4.97 -5.79
C VAL A 48 7.19 -5.72 -6.91
N ASP A 49 6.28 -6.60 -6.51
CA ASP A 49 5.23 -7.18 -7.34
C ASP A 49 3.90 -6.99 -6.61
N VAL A 50 2.92 -6.37 -7.27
CA VAL A 50 1.52 -6.52 -6.87
C VAL A 50 1.14 -7.97 -7.17
N ALA A 51 1.47 -8.88 -6.26
CA ALA A 51 0.91 -10.21 -6.27
C ALA A 51 -0.61 -10.03 -6.23
N ALA A 52 -1.24 -10.15 -7.39
CA ALA A 52 -2.68 -10.14 -7.51
C ALA A 52 -3.15 -11.36 -6.72
N VAL A 53 -3.58 -11.13 -5.48
CA VAL A 53 -4.17 -12.20 -4.68
C VAL A 53 -5.40 -12.65 -5.45
N SER A 54 -5.29 -13.83 -6.06
CA SER A 54 -6.38 -14.49 -6.75
C SER A 54 -7.35 -14.99 -5.70
N ILE A 55 -8.17 -14.07 -5.19
CA ILE A 55 -9.23 -14.38 -4.23
C ILE A 55 -10.39 -14.94 -5.06
N GLU A 56 -10.62 -16.23 -4.93
CA GLU A 56 -11.89 -16.82 -5.31
C GLU A 56 -12.94 -16.34 -4.31
N LEU A 57 -13.70 -15.33 -4.73
CA LEU A 57 -14.85 -14.86 -3.98
C LEU A 57 -15.96 -15.88 -4.23
N ASP A 58 -16.06 -16.86 -3.33
CA ASP A 58 -17.20 -17.77 -3.24
C ASP A 58 -18.53 -16.99 -3.16
N GLN A 59 -19.66 -17.72 -3.21
CA GLN A 59 -20.98 -17.15 -2.97
C GLN A 59 -20.98 -16.37 -1.65
N THR A 60 -21.06 -15.04 -1.74
CA THR A 60 -21.17 -14.16 -0.58
C THR A 60 -22.62 -13.99 -0.18
N THR A 61 -22.85 -13.87 1.13
CA THR A 61 -24.17 -13.54 1.68
C THR A 61 -24.31 -12.06 2.01
N ASP A 62 -23.29 -11.22 1.73
CA ASP A 62 -23.30 -9.78 2.01
C ASP A 62 -24.38 -9.06 1.18
N PRO A 63 -25.51 -8.64 1.80
CA PRO A 63 -26.61 -8.06 1.06
C PRO A 63 -26.25 -6.71 0.42
N TRP A 64 -25.33 -5.98 1.04
CA TRP A 64 -24.88 -4.70 0.51
C TRP A 64 -24.03 -4.91 -0.74
N PHE A 65 -23.11 -5.88 -0.72
CA PHE A 65 -22.27 -6.21 -1.87
C PHE A 65 -23.12 -6.69 -3.05
N LEU A 66 -24.04 -7.62 -2.82
CA LEU A 66 -24.95 -8.14 -3.86
C LEU A 66 -25.78 -7.01 -4.48
N ARG A 67 -26.37 -6.15 -3.65
CA ARG A 67 -27.14 -4.98 -4.14
C ARG A 67 -26.27 -4.03 -4.95
N MET A 68 -25.03 -3.78 -4.51
CA MET A 68 -24.10 -2.90 -5.22
C MET A 68 -23.73 -3.48 -6.59
N LYS A 69 -23.37 -4.77 -6.63
CA LYS A 69 -23.07 -5.49 -7.87
C LYS A 69 -24.23 -5.39 -8.87
N THR A 70 -25.45 -5.67 -8.42
CA THR A 70 -26.66 -5.59 -9.26
C THR A 70 -26.86 -4.18 -9.82
N ARG A 71 -26.72 -3.13 -9.00
CA ARG A 71 -26.92 -1.74 -9.44
C ARG A 71 -25.90 -1.31 -10.51
N ILE A 72 -24.62 -1.63 -10.30
CA ILE A 72 -23.56 -1.31 -11.26
C ILE A 72 -23.78 -2.07 -12.58
N SER A 73 -24.23 -3.32 -12.52
CA SER A 73 -24.54 -4.12 -13.72
C SER A 73 -25.81 -3.64 -14.45
N GLN A 74 -26.78 -3.04 -13.76
CA GLN A 74 -28.00 -2.52 -14.35
C GLN A 74 -27.82 -1.15 -15.01
N ASP A 75 -27.01 -0.28 -14.41
CA ASP A 75 -26.79 1.09 -14.87
C ASP A 75 -25.34 1.49 -14.63
N ALA A 76 -24.46 1.18 -15.58
CA ALA A 76 -23.03 1.49 -15.46
C ALA A 76 -22.76 3.01 -15.50
N ASP A 77 -23.57 3.77 -16.23
CA ASP A 77 -23.40 5.22 -16.44
C ASP A 77 -23.67 6.00 -15.15
N ALA A 78 -24.60 5.54 -14.30
CA ALA A 78 -24.81 6.10 -12.97
C ALA A 78 -23.64 5.84 -12.00
N TYR A 79 -22.73 4.91 -12.32
CA TYR A 79 -21.60 4.52 -11.47
C TYR A 79 -20.25 4.55 -12.20
N PRO A 80 -19.81 5.71 -12.74
CA PRO A 80 -18.62 5.81 -13.61
C PRO A 80 -17.28 5.47 -12.91
N LEU A 81 -17.26 5.50 -11.57
CA LEU A 81 -16.11 5.12 -10.75
C LEU A 81 -16.17 3.66 -10.27
N TRP A 82 -17.10 2.87 -10.81
CA TRP A 82 -17.29 1.48 -10.45
C TRP A 82 -17.37 0.64 -11.72
N LYS A 83 -16.94 -0.62 -11.62
CA LYS A 83 -17.11 -1.58 -12.71
C LYS A 83 -17.24 -2.99 -12.16
N VAL A 84 -17.81 -3.87 -12.98
CA VAL A 84 -17.86 -5.31 -12.72
C VAL A 84 -17.11 -6.02 -13.84
N GLU A 85 -16.08 -6.79 -13.49
CA GLU A 85 -15.28 -7.59 -14.42
C GLU A 85 -15.10 -8.99 -13.82
N ASP A 86 -15.32 -10.04 -14.61
CA ASP A 86 -15.21 -11.45 -14.19
C ASP A 86 -15.94 -11.78 -12.88
N GLY A 87 -17.13 -11.19 -12.70
CA GLY A 87 -17.94 -11.36 -11.50
C GLY A 87 -17.43 -10.62 -10.25
N ARG A 88 -16.30 -9.91 -10.34
CA ARG A 88 -15.71 -9.08 -9.28
C ARG A 88 -16.13 -7.63 -9.43
N VAL A 89 -16.32 -6.93 -8.31
CA VAL A 89 -16.68 -5.50 -8.29
C VAL A 89 -15.42 -4.68 -7.99
N PHE A 90 -15.20 -3.61 -8.74
CA PHE A 90 -14.08 -2.69 -8.55
C PHE A 90 -14.56 -1.26 -8.36
N LYS A 91 -13.77 -0.49 -7.60
CA LYS A 91 -13.93 0.95 -7.43
C LYS A 91 -12.66 1.66 -7.88
N TYR A 92 -12.78 2.66 -8.73
CA TYR A 92 -11.70 3.56 -9.06
C TYR A 92 -11.43 4.48 -7.88
N VAL A 93 -10.19 4.46 -7.38
CA VAL A 93 -9.76 5.29 -6.25
C VAL A 93 -8.73 6.30 -6.75
N VAL A 94 -9.12 7.57 -6.71
CA VAL A 94 -8.22 8.68 -6.98
C VAL A 94 -7.23 8.79 -5.83
N GLY A 95 -5.94 8.77 -6.13
CA GLY A 95 -4.88 8.93 -5.13
C GLY A 95 -4.96 10.31 -4.48
N LYS A 96 -4.93 10.39 -3.14
CA LYS A 96 -4.84 11.67 -2.42
C LYS A 96 -3.46 12.33 -2.52
N ASP A 97 -2.41 11.53 -2.77
CA ASP A 97 -1.00 11.94 -2.71
C ASP A 97 -0.16 11.47 -3.92
N ASP A 98 -0.74 11.38 -5.12
CA ASP A 98 -0.05 11.11 -6.40
C ASP A 98 0.68 9.75 -6.57
N LEU A 99 0.51 8.79 -5.67
CA LEU A 99 1.19 7.48 -5.79
C LEU A 99 0.47 6.47 -6.72
N VAL A 100 -0.28 6.94 -7.72
CA VAL A 100 -1.07 6.17 -8.72
C VAL A 100 -2.55 5.99 -8.34
N SER A 101 -3.42 6.54 -9.20
CA SER A 101 -4.86 6.23 -9.18
C SER A 101 -5.08 4.84 -9.76
N CYS A 102 -5.90 4.02 -9.10
CA CYS A 102 -6.06 2.63 -9.51
C CYS A 102 -7.45 2.07 -9.22
N TRP A 103 -7.79 1.00 -9.94
CA TRP A 103 -8.95 0.17 -9.65
C TRP A 103 -8.65 -0.72 -8.45
N LYS A 104 -9.50 -0.66 -7.41
CA LYS A 104 -9.41 -1.53 -6.24
C LYS A 104 -10.57 -2.50 -6.22
N MET A 105 -10.29 -3.78 -6.00
CA MET A 105 -11.32 -4.80 -5.84
C MET A 105 -12.08 -4.58 -4.53
N LEU A 106 -13.41 -4.62 -4.60
CA LEU A 106 -14.28 -4.58 -3.45
C LEU A 106 -14.41 -5.99 -2.86
N VAL A 107 -14.00 -6.16 -1.62
CA VAL A 107 -14.10 -7.45 -0.90
C VAL A 107 -15.40 -7.47 -0.06
N PRO A 108 -16.30 -8.45 -0.29
CA PRO A 108 -17.48 -8.70 0.55
C PRO A 108 -17.12 -8.83 2.02
N LYS A 109 -17.99 -8.37 2.92
CA LYS A 109 -17.66 -8.25 4.35
C LYS A 109 -17.19 -9.57 4.99
N ASP A 110 -17.84 -10.67 4.63
CA ASP A 110 -17.57 -12.05 5.05
C ASP A 110 -16.18 -12.55 4.61
N HIS A 111 -15.62 -12.06 3.50
CA HIS A 111 -14.31 -12.49 3.00
C HIS A 111 -13.13 -11.65 3.49
N ARG A 112 -13.38 -10.50 4.13
CA ARG A 112 -12.31 -9.55 4.50
C ARG A 112 -11.29 -10.12 5.49
N GLN A 113 -11.75 -10.90 6.46
CA GLN A 113 -10.88 -11.48 7.48
C GLN A 113 -9.87 -12.44 6.86
N ARG A 114 -10.36 -13.39 6.05
CA ARG A 114 -9.51 -14.34 5.30
C ARG A 114 -8.47 -13.62 4.45
N VAL A 115 -8.89 -12.61 3.69
CA VAL A 115 -7.98 -11.81 2.86
C VAL A 115 -6.90 -11.12 3.70
N MET A 116 -7.27 -10.59 4.87
CA MET A 116 -6.29 -10.00 5.77
C MET A 116 -5.32 -11.05 6.31
N GLU A 117 -5.81 -12.21 6.75
CA GLU A 117 -4.96 -13.30 7.24
C GLU A 117 -3.98 -13.78 6.16
N ASP A 118 -4.46 -14.06 4.96
CA ASP A 118 -3.63 -14.52 3.83
C ASP A 118 -2.51 -13.51 3.48
N CYS A 119 -2.82 -12.20 3.51
CA CYS A 119 -1.86 -11.15 3.16
C CYS A 119 -0.88 -10.76 4.30
N HIS A 120 -1.22 -11.07 5.56
CA HIS A 120 -0.40 -10.68 6.72
C HIS A 120 0.37 -11.87 7.33
N SER A 121 0.00 -13.10 6.98
CA SER A 121 0.57 -14.32 7.57
C SER A 121 1.67 -14.97 6.73
N THR A 122 2.04 -14.37 5.59
CA THR A 122 3.23 -14.73 4.82
C THR A 122 4.50 -14.32 5.57
N PRO A 123 5.41 -15.27 5.92
CA PRO A 123 6.74 -14.98 6.45
C PRO A 123 7.67 -14.34 5.41
#